data_AF-A0A915CTW9-F1
#
_entry.id   AF-A0A915CTW9-F1
#
_cell.length_a   1.000
_cell.length_b   1.000
_cell.length_c   1.000
_cell.angle_alpha   90.00
_cell.angle_beta   90.00
_cell.angle_gamma   90.00
#
_symmetry.space_group_name_H-M   'P 1'
#
loop_
_entity.id
_entity.type
_entity.pdbx_description
1 polymer ?
#
loop_
_entity_poly.entity_id
_entity_poly.type
_entity_poly.pdbx_seq_one_letter_code
_entity_poly.pdbx_strand_id
1 'polypeptide(L)'
;MFRRYDPDCPNLFYNNGSLINLDSPPPPHKTDPLNCERSFSVYTLFDQEKEELLSDYALPLAVVLMTVLANLAFSDIPKEVFIPGDHPPPPPLINGTVATPPPFLYFPNGSIDISAPAPPPPQPPRTTTSIIAFWEMPLLGQLMCMFLGCPLAILFFMDQLIVTNTVDNLQNNLKKGEAPNWDLVVVSLINVFLSVFGLLWMHGALPQAYLHLKSQADVEDRLVDGRIQEVIVKNRESRVAILLAHAMMIPTYLFLLPYLRLFPTAIFHGLFLYLAYTSALGNEFCQRLLLLFTEQRSYPPCHYNRQVPQKTVHFFTMIELLQLVVLLLVGFAPWSILQLTFPIVIFMFIPFRTWILPRLIDAKYLNVLDGTY
;
A
#
# COMPACT_ATOMS: atom_id res chain seq x y z
N MET A 1 -43.34 9.28 7.62
CA MET A 1 -44.25 8.75 8.68
C MET A 1 -43.50 8.86 10.00
N PHE A 2 -44.01 9.68 10.94
CA PHE A 2 -43.30 10.17 12.12
C PHE A 2 -42.86 9.04 13.08
N ARG A 3 -41.58 9.01 13.50
CA ARG A 3 -41.09 8.15 14.60
C ARG A 3 -41.14 8.92 15.92
N ARG A 4 -41.90 8.42 16.90
CA ARG A 4 -41.81 8.87 18.30
C ARG A 4 -40.67 8.12 19.00
N TYR A 5 -39.89 8.86 19.79
CA TYR A 5 -38.94 8.34 20.76
C TYR A 5 -39.67 8.27 22.10
N ASP A 6 -39.71 7.10 22.73
CA ASP A 6 -40.30 6.89 24.06
C ASP A 6 -39.15 6.80 25.08
N PRO A 7 -39.08 7.70 26.09
CA PRO A 7 -37.90 7.85 26.92
C PRO A 7 -37.68 6.78 28.01
N ASP A 8 -38.58 5.81 28.19
CA ASP A 8 -38.57 4.94 29.37
C ASP A 8 -38.02 3.51 29.18
N CYS A 9 -37.55 3.11 27.99
CA CYS A 9 -36.98 1.76 27.74
C CYS A 9 -35.85 1.77 26.67
N PRO A 10 -34.56 1.57 27.02
CA PRO A 10 -33.46 1.75 26.07
C PRO A 10 -33.24 0.63 25.03
N ASN A 11 -33.93 -0.52 25.11
CA ASN A 11 -33.55 -1.75 24.36
C ASN A 11 -34.67 -2.41 23.52
N LEU A 12 -35.73 -1.72 23.12
CA LEU A 12 -36.81 -2.31 22.31
C LEU A 12 -37.13 -1.47 21.06
N PHE A 13 -36.98 -2.07 19.88
CA PHE A 13 -37.35 -1.46 18.59
C PHE A 13 -38.66 -2.05 18.06
N TYR A 14 -39.54 -1.18 17.55
CA TYR A 14 -40.83 -1.56 16.97
C TYR A 14 -40.69 -1.70 15.44
N ASN A 15 -40.88 -2.90 14.90
CA ASN A 15 -40.98 -3.13 13.45
C ASN A 15 -42.21 -4.02 13.17
N ASN A 16 -43.11 -3.55 12.29
CA ASN A 16 -44.31 -4.27 11.83
C ASN A 16 -45.09 -5.08 12.90
N GLY A 17 -45.36 -4.48 14.06
CA GLY A 17 -46.28 -5.04 15.05
C GLY A 17 -45.74 -6.20 15.89
N SER A 18 -44.44 -6.48 15.90
CA SER A 18 -43.83 -7.48 16.80
C SER A 18 -42.59 -6.95 17.53
N LEU A 19 -42.50 -7.25 18.83
CA LEU A 19 -41.35 -6.96 19.71
C LEU A 19 -40.20 -7.95 19.41
N ILE A 20 -39.01 -7.45 19.09
CA ILE A 20 -37.81 -8.27 18.86
C ILE A 20 -36.85 -8.05 20.03
N ASN A 21 -36.47 -9.14 20.71
CA ASN A 21 -35.54 -9.16 21.84
C ASN A 21 -34.12 -9.53 21.34
N LEU A 22 -33.10 -8.81 21.78
CA LEU A 22 -31.71 -8.88 21.25
C LEU A 22 -30.90 -10.11 21.72
N ASP A 23 -31.46 -11.00 22.53
CA ASP A 23 -30.77 -12.18 23.07
C ASP A 23 -31.08 -13.52 22.34
N SER A 24 -31.57 -13.49 21.11
CA SER A 24 -31.85 -14.70 20.32
C SER A 24 -30.84 -14.91 19.18
N PRO A 25 -30.42 -16.17 18.91
CA PRO A 25 -29.44 -16.45 17.86
C PRO A 25 -29.98 -16.04 16.48
N PRO A 26 -29.10 -15.60 15.55
CA PRO A 26 -29.54 -15.03 14.28
C PRO A 26 -30.31 -16.07 13.45
N PRO A 27 -31.45 -15.70 12.85
CA PRO A 27 -32.15 -16.57 11.92
C PRO A 27 -31.34 -16.74 10.62
N PRO A 28 -31.46 -17.88 9.91
CA PRO A 28 -30.69 -18.16 8.71
C PRO A 28 -31.04 -17.16 7.59
N HIS A 29 -29.97 -16.77 6.87
CA HIS A 29 -29.95 -15.80 5.77
C HIS A 29 -31.18 -15.85 4.86
N LYS A 30 -31.89 -14.74 4.80
CA LYS A 30 -32.81 -14.42 3.70
C LYS A 30 -32.19 -13.23 2.94
N THR A 31 -31.71 -13.51 1.75
CA THR A 31 -31.07 -12.54 0.85
C THR A 31 -32.09 -11.54 0.32
N ASP A 32 -31.92 -10.26 0.68
CA ASP A 32 -32.63 -9.15 0.04
C ASP A 32 -32.01 -8.83 -1.34
N PRO A 33 -32.81 -8.53 -2.37
CA PRO A 33 -32.37 -8.52 -3.78
C PRO A 33 -31.70 -7.21 -4.23
N LEU A 34 -31.08 -6.43 -3.34
CA LEU A 34 -30.62 -5.06 -3.65
C LEU A 34 -29.11 -4.81 -3.55
N ASN A 35 -28.28 -5.85 -3.37
CA ASN A 35 -26.83 -5.71 -3.29
C ASN A 35 -26.14 -6.20 -4.57
N CYS A 36 -26.23 -5.39 -5.61
CA CYS A 36 -25.61 -5.62 -6.91
C CYS A 36 -24.54 -4.56 -7.14
N GLU A 37 -23.40 -4.63 -6.44
CA GLU A 37 -22.15 -3.95 -6.81
C GLU A 37 -20.99 -4.33 -5.85
N ARG A 38 -20.59 -5.60 -5.89
CA ARG A 38 -19.18 -6.00 -5.73
C ARG A 38 -18.93 -7.27 -6.54
N SER A 39 -17.70 -7.33 -7.04
CA SER A 39 -17.14 -8.28 -8.00
C SER A 39 -17.66 -9.71 -7.83
N PHE A 40 -18.24 -10.23 -8.91
CA PHE A 40 -18.47 -11.66 -9.18
C PHE A 40 -19.12 -12.47 -8.04
N SER A 41 -20.44 -12.54 -8.08
CA SER A 41 -21.21 -13.64 -7.48
C SER A 41 -20.86 -14.97 -8.20
N VAL A 42 -19.69 -15.54 -7.90
CA VAL A 42 -19.38 -16.98 -8.08
C VAL A 42 -19.74 -17.78 -6.81
N TYR A 43 -20.12 -17.08 -5.74
CA TYR A 43 -20.32 -17.55 -4.36
C TYR A 43 -21.49 -18.54 -4.13
N THR A 44 -22.01 -19.18 -5.16
CA THR A 44 -23.07 -20.20 -5.03
C THR A 44 -22.70 -21.56 -5.63
N LEU A 45 -21.51 -21.70 -6.20
CA LEU A 45 -21.09 -22.91 -6.91
C LEU A 45 -20.02 -23.73 -6.17
N PHE A 46 -19.27 -23.14 -5.23
CA PHE A 46 -18.19 -23.82 -4.53
C PHE A 46 -18.49 -23.99 -3.03
N ASP A 47 -17.82 -24.98 -2.45
CA ASP A 47 -17.83 -25.22 -1.01
C ASP A 47 -17.01 -24.12 -0.32
N GLN A 48 -17.46 -23.64 0.84
CA GLN A 48 -16.92 -22.43 1.48
C GLN A 48 -15.40 -22.52 1.73
N GLU A 49 -14.90 -23.70 2.12
CA GLU A 49 -13.48 -23.95 2.35
C GLU A 49 -12.63 -23.79 1.06
N LYS A 50 -13.18 -24.20 -0.09
CA LYS A 50 -12.49 -24.08 -1.38
C LYS A 50 -12.47 -22.64 -1.86
N GLU A 51 -13.52 -21.88 -1.57
CA GLU A 51 -13.61 -20.46 -1.91
C GLU A 51 -12.62 -19.62 -1.12
N GLU A 52 -12.51 -19.86 0.19
CA GLU A 52 -11.51 -19.23 1.05
C GLU A 52 -10.09 -19.51 0.54
N LEU A 53 -9.79 -20.78 0.21
CA LEU A 53 -8.50 -21.16 -0.37
C LEU A 53 -8.22 -20.48 -1.72
N LEU A 54 -9.21 -20.41 -2.61
CA LEU A 54 -9.07 -19.77 -3.92
C LEU A 54 -8.86 -18.26 -3.80
N SER A 55 -9.54 -17.61 -2.84
CA SER A 55 -9.40 -16.19 -2.55
C SER A 55 -7.98 -15.87 -2.05
N ASP A 56 -7.45 -16.66 -1.12
CA ASP A 56 -6.12 -16.45 -0.54
C ASP A 56 -4.99 -16.57 -1.56
N TYR A 57 -5.12 -17.51 -2.51
CA TYR A 57 -4.14 -17.72 -3.59
C TYR A 57 -4.47 -17.02 -4.91
N ALA A 58 -5.47 -16.12 -4.92
CA ALA A 58 -5.94 -15.48 -6.15
C ALA A 58 -4.84 -14.73 -6.90
N LEU A 59 -3.99 -13.98 -6.19
CA LEU A 59 -2.89 -13.20 -6.78
C LEU A 59 -1.83 -14.08 -7.48
N PRO A 60 -1.18 -15.04 -6.81
CA PRO A 60 -0.20 -15.91 -7.48
C PRO A 60 -0.85 -16.78 -8.57
N LEU A 61 -2.09 -17.23 -8.38
CA LEU A 61 -2.81 -18.00 -9.38
C LEU A 61 -3.11 -17.17 -10.64
N ALA A 62 -3.52 -15.91 -10.48
CA ALA A 62 -3.74 -14.99 -11.59
C ALA A 62 -2.45 -14.75 -12.38
N VAL A 63 -1.31 -14.57 -11.71
CA VAL A 63 0.00 -14.41 -12.38
C VAL A 63 0.34 -15.66 -13.20
N VAL A 64 0.22 -16.85 -12.63
CA VAL A 64 0.51 -18.11 -13.34
C VAL A 64 -0.45 -18.32 -14.51
N LEU A 65 -1.75 -18.15 -14.30
CA LEU A 65 -2.77 -18.33 -15.34
C LEU A 65 -2.58 -17.36 -16.50
N MET A 66 -2.34 -16.08 -16.21
CA MET A 66 -2.08 -15.07 -17.24
C MET A 66 -0.75 -15.33 -17.96
N THR A 67 0.25 -15.88 -17.27
CA THR A 67 1.53 -16.26 -17.88
C THR A 67 1.35 -17.43 -18.85
N VAL A 68 0.59 -18.45 -18.45
CA VAL A 68 0.26 -19.59 -19.31
C VAL A 68 -0.56 -19.13 -20.52
N LEU A 69 -1.57 -18.29 -20.31
CA LEU A 69 -2.40 -17.74 -21.38
C LEU A 69 -1.56 -16.89 -22.35
N ALA A 70 -0.70 -16.02 -21.84
CA ALA A 70 0.18 -15.20 -22.67
C ALA A 70 1.12 -16.04 -23.55
N ASN A 71 1.61 -17.18 -23.04
CA ASN A 71 2.53 -18.05 -23.77
C ASN A 71 1.83 -19.02 -24.72
N LEU A 72 0.62 -19.48 -24.40
CA LEU A 72 -0.13 -20.41 -25.27
C LEU A 72 -0.97 -19.69 -26.34
N ALA A 73 -1.68 -18.62 -25.97
CA ALA A 73 -2.61 -17.95 -26.89
C ALA A 73 -1.94 -16.88 -27.75
N PHE A 74 -0.85 -16.28 -27.26
CA PHE A 74 -0.12 -15.20 -27.92
C PHE A 74 1.35 -15.57 -28.12
N SER A 75 1.62 -16.77 -28.62
CA SER A 75 2.99 -17.20 -28.98
C SER A 75 3.61 -16.33 -30.06
N ASP A 76 2.78 -15.80 -30.96
CA ASP A 76 3.22 -15.16 -32.20
C ASP A 76 3.50 -13.66 -32.04
N ILE A 77 3.13 -13.08 -30.89
CA ILE A 77 3.29 -11.65 -30.61
C ILE A 77 4.53 -11.44 -29.74
N PRO A 78 5.45 -10.54 -30.12
CA PRO A 78 6.60 -10.21 -29.28
C PRO A 78 6.12 -9.58 -27.97
N LYS A 79 6.58 -10.14 -26.85
CA LYS A 79 6.23 -9.71 -25.50
C LYS A 79 7.45 -9.06 -24.85
N GLU A 80 7.24 -7.96 -24.14
CA GLU A 80 8.26 -7.43 -23.23
C GLU A 80 8.40 -8.38 -22.05
N VAL A 81 9.62 -8.82 -21.82
CA VAL A 81 9.96 -9.88 -20.88
C VAL A 81 11.17 -9.40 -20.07
N PHE A 82 11.29 -9.87 -18.83
CA PHE A 82 12.51 -9.67 -18.07
C PHE A 82 13.66 -10.42 -18.75
N ILE A 83 14.57 -9.68 -19.38
CA ILE A 83 15.78 -10.23 -19.97
C ILE A 83 16.89 -10.10 -18.92
N PRO A 84 17.37 -11.20 -18.32
CA PRO A 84 18.60 -11.17 -17.56
C PRO A 84 19.75 -10.95 -18.55
N GLY A 85 20.37 -9.77 -18.49
CA GLY A 85 21.67 -9.49 -19.05
C GLY A 85 21.81 -9.57 -20.58
N ASP A 86 21.06 -8.77 -21.32
CA ASP A 86 21.50 -8.25 -22.62
C ASP A 86 20.87 -6.88 -22.86
N HIS A 87 21.61 -5.98 -23.49
CA HIS A 87 21.08 -4.69 -23.96
C HIS A 87 19.77 -4.91 -24.73
N PRO A 88 18.79 -3.98 -24.64
CA PRO A 88 17.60 -4.08 -25.46
C PRO A 88 18.01 -4.18 -26.94
N PRO A 89 17.40 -5.05 -27.76
CA PRO A 89 17.58 -4.94 -29.20
C PRO A 89 17.23 -3.51 -29.60
N PRO A 90 18.03 -2.84 -30.44
CA PRO A 90 17.75 -1.47 -30.83
C PRO A 90 16.33 -1.38 -31.39
N PRO A 91 15.56 -0.33 -31.03
CA PRO A 91 14.22 -0.16 -31.54
C PRO A 91 14.25 -0.20 -33.08
N PRO A 92 13.28 -0.84 -33.75
CA PRO A 92 13.20 -0.78 -35.19
C PRO A 92 13.15 0.69 -35.61
N LEU A 93 14.10 1.10 -36.45
CA LEU A 93 14.20 2.43 -37.03
C LEU A 93 12.99 2.67 -37.93
N ILE A 94 11.91 3.21 -37.38
CA ILE A 94 10.82 3.78 -38.15
C ILE A 94 10.99 5.30 -38.10
N ASN A 95 11.37 5.90 -39.23
CA ASN A 95 11.46 7.35 -39.46
C ASN A 95 12.41 8.15 -38.54
N GLY A 96 13.59 7.62 -38.24
CA GLY A 96 14.73 8.44 -37.81
C GLY A 96 14.64 9.15 -36.45
N THR A 97 13.65 8.84 -35.62
CA THR A 97 13.59 9.32 -34.23
C THR A 97 13.75 8.16 -33.26
N VAL A 98 14.81 8.21 -32.45
CA VAL A 98 15.09 7.26 -31.36
C VAL A 98 14.00 7.42 -30.31
N ALA A 99 13.14 6.42 -30.14
CA ALA A 99 12.22 6.35 -29.01
C ALA A 99 13.05 6.19 -27.71
N THR A 100 12.88 7.11 -26.78
CA THR A 100 13.48 7.03 -25.44
C THR A 100 12.93 5.81 -24.69
N PRO A 101 13.75 4.92 -24.12
CA PRO A 101 13.24 3.83 -23.29
C PRO A 101 12.66 4.38 -21.97
N PRO A 102 11.53 3.82 -21.47
CA PRO A 102 11.02 4.15 -20.14
C PRO A 102 11.99 3.69 -19.04
N PRO A 103 12.01 4.35 -17.88
CA PRO A 103 12.90 3.99 -16.79
C PRO A 103 12.38 2.71 -16.10
N PHE A 104 13.33 1.87 -15.66
CA PHE A 104 13.22 0.79 -14.67
C PHE A 104 13.39 -0.68 -15.13
N LEU A 105 14.19 -1.37 -14.30
CA LEU A 105 14.45 -2.81 -14.16
C LEU A 105 15.45 -3.47 -15.13
N TYR A 106 16.73 -3.16 -14.95
CA TYR A 106 17.87 -3.92 -15.47
C TYR A 106 18.57 -4.70 -14.36
N PHE A 107 18.78 -6.01 -14.54
CA PHE A 107 19.64 -6.84 -13.69
C PHE A 107 21.00 -7.02 -14.36
N PRO A 108 22.10 -6.45 -13.80
CA PRO A 108 23.41 -6.53 -14.43
C PRO A 108 24.03 -7.91 -14.25
N ASN A 109 24.41 -8.55 -15.36
CA ASN A 109 25.46 -9.56 -15.40
C ASN A 109 26.56 -9.06 -16.33
N GLY A 110 27.81 -9.12 -15.88
CA GLY A 110 28.94 -8.51 -16.55
C GLY A 110 29.26 -9.12 -17.91
N SER A 111 29.47 -8.27 -18.91
CA SER A 111 30.63 -8.23 -19.82
C SER A 111 30.46 -7.01 -20.73
N ILE A 112 31.51 -6.19 -20.83
CA ILE A 112 31.51 -4.89 -21.51
C ILE A 112 32.08 -5.09 -22.91
N ASP A 113 31.28 -4.84 -23.96
CA ASP A 113 31.78 -4.72 -25.33
C ASP A 113 32.15 -3.26 -25.66
N ILE A 114 33.29 -3.13 -26.34
CA ILE A 114 34.07 -1.93 -26.59
C ILE A 114 33.64 -1.30 -27.92
N SER A 115 33.00 -0.12 -27.90
CA SER A 115 33.12 0.93 -28.95
C SER A 115 32.13 2.10 -28.75
N ALA A 116 32.40 2.98 -27.78
CA ALA A 116 32.03 4.40 -27.80
C ALA A 116 32.82 5.12 -26.69
N PRO A 117 33.29 6.37 -26.89
CA PRO A 117 34.02 7.08 -25.84
C PRO A 117 33.04 7.46 -24.73
N ALA A 118 33.02 6.65 -23.68
CA ALA A 118 32.09 6.77 -22.57
C ALA A 118 32.52 7.88 -21.59
N PRO A 119 31.57 8.53 -20.88
CA PRO A 119 31.86 9.15 -19.59
C PRO A 119 32.56 8.12 -18.68
N PRO A 120 33.40 8.55 -17.72
CA PRO A 120 34.21 7.63 -16.92
C PRO A 120 33.33 6.50 -16.36
N PRO A 121 33.72 5.24 -16.57
CA PRO A 121 32.87 4.11 -16.27
C PRO A 121 32.47 4.14 -14.78
N PRO A 122 31.20 3.87 -14.44
CA PRO A 122 30.87 3.52 -13.07
C PRO A 122 31.75 2.30 -12.71
N GLN A 123 32.47 2.42 -11.60
CA GLN A 123 33.41 1.40 -11.14
C GLN A 123 32.69 0.04 -11.08
N PRO A 124 33.35 -1.06 -11.49
CA PRO A 124 32.74 -2.39 -11.39
C PRO A 124 32.27 -2.64 -9.95
N PRO A 125 31.13 -3.31 -9.72
CA PRO A 125 30.76 -3.75 -8.38
C PRO A 125 31.91 -4.61 -7.87
N ARG A 126 32.63 -4.07 -6.89
CA ARG A 126 33.85 -4.66 -6.35
C ARG A 126 33.44 -6.00 -5.72
N THR A 127 33.78 -7.11 -6.38
CA THR A 127 33.53 -8.50 -5.95
C THR A 127 34.47 -8.92 -4.80
N THR A 128 34.72 -8.02 -3.87
CA THR A 128 35.27 -8.34 -2.56
C THR A 128 34.34 -7.73 -1.54
N THR A 129 34.01 -8.51 -0.50
CA THR A 129 33.40 -8.04 0.75
C THR A 129 34.38 -7.10 1.48
N SER A 130 34.82 -6.04 0.80
CA SER A 130 35.65 -4.99 1.36
C SER A 130 34.72 -3.94 1.91
N ILE A 131 34.84 -3.67 3.21
CA ILE A 131 34.22 -2.54 3.88
C ILE A 131 34.49 -1.27 3.06
N ILE A 132 33.46 -0.45 2.84
CA ILE A 132 33.62 0.82 2.15
C ILE A 132 34.55 1.72 2.98
N ALA A 133 35.68 2.12 2.39
CA ALA A 133 36.69 2.97 3.01
C ALA A 133 36.24 4.44 3.05
N PHE A 134 35.20 4.74 3.84
CA PHE A 134 34.69 6.11 4.00
C PHE A 134 35.70 7.06 4.67
N TRP A 135 36.70 6.51 5.36
CA TRP A 135 37.77 7.24 6.04
C TRP A 135 38.79 7.87 5.08
N GLU A 136 38.82 7.48 3.81
CA GLU A 136 39.73 8.06 2.80
C GLU A 136 39.18 9.34 2.15
N MET A 137 37.93 9.69 2.43
CA MET A 137 37.24 10.84 1.84
C MET A 137 37.69 12.18 2.47
N PRO A 138 37.77 13.27 1.69
CA PRO A 138 38.07 14.60 2.22
C PRO A 138 36.99 15.04 3.23
N LEU A 139 37.40 15.74 4.29
CA LEU A 139 36.51 16.19 5.36
C LEU A 139 35.28 16.97 4.85
N LEU A 140 35.47 17.80 3.82
CA LEU A 140 34.37 18.53 3.18
C LEU A 140 33.30 17.58 2.61
N GLY A 141 33.72 16.47 1.99
CA GLY A 141 32.79 15.47 1.46
C GLY A 141 31.99 14.78 2.57
N GLN A 142 32.64 14.46 3.70
CA GLN A 142 31.98 13.86 4.86
C GLN A 142 30.91 14.80 5.46
N LEU A 143 31.22 16.09 5.58
CA LEU A 143 30.26 17.09 6.09
C LEU A 143 29.06 17.29 5.16
N MET A 144 29.27 17.28 3.84
CA MET A 144 28.15 17.36 2.88
C MET A 144 27.25 16.12 2.96
N CYS A 145 27.83 14.92 3.08
CA CYS A 145 27.06 13.70 3.27
C CYS A 145 26.24 13.72 4.57
N MET A 146 26.81 14.24 5.67
CA MET A 146 26.08 14.39 6.94
C MET A 146 24.89 15.34 6.81
N PHE A 147 25.06 16.46 6.09
CA PHE A 147 23.96 17.39 5.82
C PHE A 147 22.85 16.75 4.98
N LEU A 148 23.21 16.05 3.91
CA LEU A 148 22.25 15.33 3.05
C LEU A 148 21.60 14.13 3.76
N GLY A 149 22.29 13.54 4.73
CA GLY A 149 21.76 12.44 5.54
C GLY A 149 20.64 12.85 6.50
N CYS A 150 20.55 14.13 6.89
CA CYS A 150 19.52 14.60 7.83
C CYS A 150 18.09 14.51 7.25
N PRO A 151 17.78 15.06 6.05
CA PRO A 151 16.49 14.86 5.39
C PRO A 151 16.16 13.38 5.15
N LEU A 152 17.17 12.57 4.84
CA LEU A 152 17.01 11.14 4.59
C LEU A 152 16.67 10.38 5.89
N ALA A 153 17.27 10.75 7.02
CA ALA A 153 16.92 10.19 8.32
C ALA A 153 15.47 10.54 8.71
N ILE A 154 15.03 11.77 8.43
CA ILE A 154 13.64 12.18 8.64
C ILE A 154 12.69 11.35 7.77
N LEU A 155 13.03 11.11 6.50
CA LEU A 155 12.24 10.25 5.61
C LEU A 155 12.08 8.84 6.18
N PHE A 156 13.19 8.20 6.54
CA PHE A 156 13.18 6.84 7.09
C PHE A 156 12.37 6.76 8.39
N PHE A 157 12.52 7.77 9.27
CA PHE A 157 11.73 7.86 10.50
C PHE A 157 10.24 7.96 10.20
N MET A 158 9.86 8.84 9.26
CA MET A 158 8.47 9.06 8.88
C MET A 158 7.84 7.84 8.21
N ASP A 159 8.53 7.24 7.24
CA ASP A 159 8.03 6.06 6.53
C ASP A 159 7.82 4.89 7.51
N GLN A 160 8.78 4.64 8.40
CA GLN A 160 8.63 3.59 9.39
C GLN A 160 7.47 3.87 10.35
N LEU A 161 7.35 5.11 10.85
CA LEU A 161 6.26 5.49 11.75
C LEU A 161 4.89 5.35 11.11
N ILE A 162 4.75 5.74 9.84
CA ILE A 162 3.49 5.59 9.10
C ILE A 162 3.14 4.11 8.92
N VAL A 163 4.13 3.28 8.56
CA VAL A 163 3.91 1.82 8.39
C VAL A 163 3.49 1.19 9.72
N THR A 164 4.22 1.43 10.80
CA THR A 164 3.92 0.88 12.13
C THR A 164 2.55 1.33 12.60
N ASN A 165 2.22 2.62 12.53
CA ASN A 165 0.90 3.12 12.95
C ASN A 165 -0.26 2.59 12.09
N THR A 166 -0.02 2.32 10.80
CA THR A 166 -1.05 1.75 9.91
C THR A 166 -1.32 0.29 10.27
N VAL A 167 -0.28 -0.47 10.62
CA VAL A 167 -0.39 -1.86 11.06
C VAL A 167 -0.99 -1.95 12.47
N ASP A 168 -0.55 -1.07 13.37
CA ASP A 168 -0.97 -1.01 14.77
C ASP A 168 -2.33 -0.33 14.99
N ASN A 169 -3.06 -0.03 13.91
CA ASN A 169 -4.41 0.52 14.00
C ASN A 169 -5.35 -0.41 14.80
N LEU A 170 -6.16 0.17 15.69
CA LEU A 170 -7.13 -0.54 16.54
C LEU A 170 -8.10 -1.40 15.72
N GLN A 171 -8.42 -0.97 14.49
CA GLN A 171 -9.27 -1.74 13.57
C GLN A 171 -8.70 -3.12 13.20
N ASN A 172 -7.39 -3.31 13.32
CA ASN A 172 -6.72 -4.56 12.96
C ASN A 172 -6.74 -5.60 14.11
N ASN A 173 -7.29 -5.25 15.28
CA ASN A 173 -7.50 -6.16 16.42
C ASN A 173 -6.24 -6.98 16.80
N LEU A 174 -5.08 -6.30 16.86
CA LEU A 174 -3.82 -6.87 17.31
C LEU A 174 -3.83 -7.12 18.82
N LYS A 175 -3.19 -8.21 19.27
CA LYS A 175 -3.18 -8.64 20.67
C LYS A 175 -1.85 -8.40 21.37
N LYS A 176 -0.74 -8.40 20.62
CA LYS A 176 0.57 -8.08 21.21
C LYS A 176 0.74 -6.56 21.28
N GLY A 177 1.47 -6.11 22.30
CA GLY A 177 1.73 -4.69 22.52
C GLY A 177 2.58 -4.08 21.41
N GLU A 178 2.31 -2.81 21.14
CA GLU A 178 3.05 -1.97 20.20
C GLU A 178 4.44 -1.57 20.76
N ALA A 179 5.44 -1.48 19.89
CA ALA A 179 6.78 -1.05 20.26
C ALA A 179 7.47 -0.25 19.12
N PRO A 180 6.93 0.92 18.74
CA PRO A 180 7.42 1.68 17.58
C PRO A 180 8.88 2.12 17.73
N ASN A 181 9.31 2.44 18.95
CA ASN A 181 10.70 2.83 19.21
C ASN A 181 11.69 1.68 18.98
N TRP A 182 11.29 0.44 19.28
CA TRP A 182 12.15 -0.73 19.06
C TRP A 182 12.31 -1.04 17.57
N ASP A 183 11.25 -0.85 16.80
CA ASP A 183 11.27 -1.04 15.35
C ASP A 183 12.28 -0.09 14.68
N LEU A 184 12.27 1.19 15.06
CA LEU A 184 13.24 2.19 14.60
C LEU A 184 14.69 1.82 14.94
N VAL A 185 14.94 1.29 16.15
CA VAL A 185 16.29 0.84 16.57
C VAL A 185 16.75 -0.35 15.73
N VAL A 186 15.87 -1.31 15.46
CA VAL A 186 16.21 -2.49 14.65
C VAL A 186 16.48 -2.10 13.20
N VAL A 187 15.62 -1.28 12.58
CA VAL A 187 15.80 -0.80 11.20
C VAL A 187 17.08 0.03 11.06
N SER A 188 17.38 0.89 12.03
CA SER A 188 18.63 1.67 12.00
C SER A 188 19.87 0.79 12.11
N LEU A 189 19.87 -0.23 12.98
CA LEU A 189 20.99 -1.18 13.11
C LEU A 189 21.21 -1.97 11.81
N ILE A 190 20.12 -2.44 11.19
CA ILE A 190 20.16 -3.12 9.89
C ILE A 190 20.74 -2.19 8.83
N ASN A 191 20.26 -0.95 8.72
CA ASN A 191 20.78 -0.01 7.71
C ASN A 191 22.22 0.42 7.94
N VAL A 192 22.69 0.51 9.18
CA VAL A 192 24.12 0.70 9.48
C VAL A 192 24.93 -0.48 8.94
N PHE A 193 24.48 -1.72 9.18
CA PHE A 193 25.12 -2.91 8.62
C PHE A 193 25.14 -2.86 7.09
N LEU A 194 24.01 -2.62 6.43
CA LEU A 194 23.96 -2.56 4.96
C LEU A 194 24.83 -1.44 4.39
N SER A 195 24.93 -0.30 5.07
CA SER A 195 25.79 0.82 4.67
C SER A 195 27.28 0.48 4.70
N VAL A 196 27.73 -0.32 5.68
CA VAL A 196 29.13 -0.78 5.77
C VAL A 196 29.51 -1.67 4.59
N PHE A 197 28.56 -2.50 4.12
CA PHE A 197 28.73 -3.41 2.98
C PHE A 197 28.36 -2.79 1.63
N GLY A 198 27.86 -1.55 1.58
CA GLY A 198 27.42 -0.91 0.34
C GLY A 198 26.15 -1.48 -0.26
N LEU A 199 25.34 -2.16 0.54
CA LEU A 199 24.07 -2.74 0.13
C LEU A 199 22.96 -1.67 0.19
N LEU A 200 21.92 -1.84 -0.63
CA LEU A 200 20.76 -0.96 -0.66
C LEU A 200 20.04 -0.96 0.68
N TRP A 201 19.66 0.21 1.17
CA TRP A 201 18.98 0.35 2.45
C TRP A 201 17.57 -0.23 2.41
N MET A 202 17.10 -0.71 3.56
CA MET A 202 15.80 -1.35 3.73
C MET A 202 14.91 -0.50 4.62
N HIS A 203 13.64 -0.35 4.24
CA HIS A 203 12.61 0.30 5.03
C HIS A 203 11.28 -0.46 4.91
N GLY A 204 10.34 -0.20 5.82
CA GLY A 204 8.99 -0.75 5.73
C GLY A 204 8.26 -0.27 4.48
N ALA A 205 7.61 -1.20 3.77
CA ALA A 205 6.76 -0.89 2.62
C ALA A 205 5.27 -1.00 3.02
N LEU A 206 4.56 0.13 3.01
CA LEU A 206 3.18 0.22 3.52
C LEU A 206 2.21 -0.77 2.86
N PRO A 207 2.11 -0.88 1.52
CA PRO A 207 1.15 -1.81 0.90
C PRO A 207 1.48 -3.27 1.22
N GLN A 208 2.77 -3.62 1.31
CA GLN A 208 3.19 -4.98 1.60
C GLN A 208 2.95 -5.36 3.06
N ALA A 209 3.26 -4.45 4.00
CA ALA A 209 3.00 -4.68 5.42
C ALA A 209 1.51 -4.82 5.68
N TYR A 210 0.68 -3.97 5.07
CA TYR A 210 -0.77 -4.05 5.17
C TYR A 210 -1.34 -5.33 4.54
N LEU A 211 -0.86 -5.73 3.36
CA LEU A 211 -1.32 -6.97 2.72
C LEU A 211 -0.91 -8.21 3.54
N HIS A 212 0.29 -8.21 4.11
CA HIS A 212 0.74 -9.27 5.01
C HIS A 212 -0.17 -9.38 6.23
N LEU A 213 -0.52 -8.25 6.84
CA LEU A 213 -1.45 -8.17 7.96
C LEU A 213 -2.83 -8.71 7.57
N LYS A 214 -3.39 -8.25 6.44
CA LYS A 214 -4.71 -8.69 5.96
C LYS A 214 -4.73 -10.18 5.65
N SER A 215 -3.65 -10.76 5.13
CA SER A 215 -3.54 -12.20 4.88
C SER A 215 -3.51 -13.08 6.14
N GLN A 216 -3.25 -12.48 7.31
CA GLN A 216 -3.25 -13.17 8.61
C GLN A 216 -4.54 -12.91 9.40
N ALA A 217 -5.40 -12.04 8.89
CA ALA A 217 -6.63 -11.62 9.53
C ALA A 217 -7.78 -12.56 9.13
N ASP A 218 -8.49 -13.05 10.15
CA ASP A 218 -9.81 -13.65 9.98
C ASP A 218 -10.81 -12.49 9.80
N VAL A 219 -11.34 -12.35 8.58
CA VAL A 219 -12.28 -11.29 8.19
C VAL A 219 -13.70 -11.84 8.23
N GLU A 220 -14.63 -11.10 8.85
CA GLU A 220 -16.05 -11.44 8.83
C GLU A 220 -16.87 -10.28 8.29
N ASP A 221 -17.93 -10.62 7.55
CA ASP A 221 -18.91 -9.67 7.07
C ASP A 221 -19.85 -9.27 8.21
N ARG A 222 -19.73 -8.02 8.67
CA ARG A 222 -20.60 -7.44 9.71
C ARG A 222 -21.47 -6.34 9.11
N LEU A 223 -22.75 -6.32 9.50
CA LEU A 223 -23.66 -5.23 9.18
C LEU A 223 -23.33 -4.02 10.07
N VAL A 224 -22.43 -3.16 9.58
CA VAL A 224 -22.08 -1.90 10.22
C VAL A 224 -22.82 -0.78 9.51
N ASP A 225 -23.64 -0.04 10.26
CA ASP A 225 -24.44 1.08 9.76
C ASP A 225 -25.31 0.76 8.52
N GLY A 226 -25.86 -0.46 8.46
CA GLY A 226 -26.77 -0.87 7.37
C GLY A 226 -26.08 -1.22 6.04
N ARG A 227 -24.74 -1.33 6.03
CA ARG A 227 -23.98 -1.96 4.94
C ARG A 227 -23.21 -3.16 5.49
N ILE A 228 -23.07 -4.18 4.65
CA ILE A 228 -22.18 -5.30 4.94
C ILE A 228 -20.76 -4.78 4.73
N GLN A 229 -19.97 -4.72 5.79
CA GLN A 229 -18.56 -4.34 5.76
C GLN A 229 -17.73 -5.50 6.29
N GLU A 230 -16.63 -5.78 5.59
CA GLU A 230 -15.60 -6.70 6.02
C GLU A 230 -14.88 -6.10 7.24
N VAL A 231 -15.05 -6.71 8.41
CA VAL A 231 -14.37 -6.31 9.65
C VAL A 231 -13.39 -7.40 10.05
N ILE A 232 -12.17 -7.01 10.41
CA ILE A 232 -11.15 -7.91 10.92
C ILE A 232 -11.53 -8.30 12.35
N VAL A 233 -11.89 -9.57 12.58
CA VAL A 233 -12.33 -10.04 13.90
C VAL A 233 -11.15 -10.49 14.75
N LYS A 234 -10.18 -11.15 14.12
CA LYS A 234 -9.03 -11.69 14.81
C LYS A 234 -7.84 -11.73 13.87
N ASN A 235 -6.70 -11.22 14.33
CA ASN A 235 -5.46 -11.33 13.58
C ASN A 235 -4.51 -12.41 14.16
N ARG A 236 -3.93 -13.22 13.28
CA ARG A 236 -2.97 -14.29 13.63
C ARG A 236 -1.55 -13.82 13.45
N GLU A 237 -1.01 -13.17 14.48
CA GLU A 237 0.34 -12.61 14.42
C GLU A 237 1.45 -13.69 14.39
N SER A 238 2.00 -13.96 13.21
CA SER A 238 3.04 -14.96 12.98
C SER A 238 4.41 -14.35 12.68
N ARG A 239 5.42 -14.76 13.47
CA ARG A 239 6.85 -14.44 13.18
C ARG A 239 7.45 -15.38 12.14
N VAL A 240 6.91 -16.59 12.02
CA VAL A 240 7.45 -17.64 11.16
C VAL A 240 7.16 -17.34 9.69
N ALA A 241 5.99 -16.75 9.39
CA ALA A 241 5.60 -16.44 8.02
C ALA A 241 6.63 -15.52 7.32
N ILE A 242 7.03 -14.42 7.98
CA ILE A 242 7.98 -13.48 7.41
C ILE A 242 9.41 -14.05 7.36
N LEU A 243 9.83 -14.81 8.38
CA LEU A 243 11.14 -15.47 8.38
C LEU A 243 11.24 -16.53 7.27
N LEU A 244 10.19 -17.32 7.09
CA LEU A 244 10.12 -18.32 6.04
C LEU A 244 10.10 -17.66 4.65
N ALA A 245 9.35 -16.58 4.49
CA ALA A 245 9.33 -15.82 3.23
C ALA A 245 10.72 -15.31 2.85
N HIS A 246 11.46 -14.70 3.79
CA HIS A 246 12.83 -14.22 3.54
C HIS A 246 13.82 -15.39 3.32
N ALA A 247 13.67 -16.48 4.07
CA ALA A 247 14.50 -17.68 3.90
C ALA A 247 14.27 -18.36 2.53
N MET A 248 13.03 -18.35 2.03
CA MET A 248 12.67 -18.89 0.72
C MET A 248 12.97 -17.93 -0.44
N MET A 249 13.11 -16.63 -0.18
CA MET A 249 13.38 -15.64 -1.22
C MET A 249 14.70 -15.89 -1.96
N ILE A 250 15.79 -16.17 -1.24
CA ILE A 250 17.12 -16.37 -1.83
C ILE A 250 17.18 -17.63 -2.72
N PRO A 251 16.75 -18.83 -2.26
CA PRO A 251 16.70 -20.02 -3.10
C PRO A 251 15.78 -19.85 -4.31
N THR A 252 14.62 -19.21 -4.12
CA THR A 252 13.67 -18.96 -5.20
C THR A 252 14.28 -18.03 -6.25
N TYR A 253 14.97 -16.96 -5.84
CA TYR A 253 15.65 -16.07 -6.77
C TYR A 253 16.67 -16.82 -7.63
N LEU A 254 17.54 -17.64 -7.01
CA LEU A 254 18.55 -18.42 -7.75
C LEU A 254 17.91 -19.44 -8.72
N PHE A 255 16.80 -20.07 -8.34
CA PHE A 255 16.10 -21.05 -9.17
C PHE A 255 15.25 -20.41 -10.27
N LEU A 256 14.63 -19.25 -10.01
CA LEU A 256 13.67 -18.59 -10.88
C LEU A 256 14.32 -17.71 -11.95
N LEU A 257 15.56 -17.25 -11.75
CA LEU A 257 16.33 -16.47 -12.74
C LEU A 257 16.24 -16.98 -14.19
N PRO A 258 16.44 -18.29 -14.49
CA PRO A 258 16.30 -18.79 -15.87
C PRO A 258 14.85 -18.79 -16.39
N TYR A 259 13.87 -18.88 -15.50
CA TYR A 259 12.43 -18.94 -15.85
C TYR A 259 11.76 -17.57 -15.87
N LEU A 260 12.43 -16.51 -15.42
CA LEU A 260 11.91 -15.14 -15.43
C LEU A 260 11.55 -14.66 -16.85
N ARG A 261 12.20 -15.23 -17.86
CA ARG A 261 11.88 -14.97 -19.27
C ARG A 261 10.49 -15.49 -19.69
N LEU A 262 9.88 -16.35 -18.89
CA LEU A 262 8.54 -16.86 -19.18
C LEU A 262 7.47 -15.82 -18.85
N PHE A 263 7.75 -14.89 -17.94
CA PHE A 263 6.78 -13.95 -17.39
C PHE A 263 6.86 -12.60 -18.14
N PRO A 264 5.81 -12.20 -18.88
CA PRO A 264 5.72 -10.87 -19.49
C PRO A 264 5.63 -9.76 -18.43
N THR A 265 6.28 -8.63 -18.69
CA THR A 265 6.24 -7.44 -17.82
C THR A 265 4.82 -6.88 -17.65
N ALA A 266 3.99 -7.01 -18.69
CA ALA A 266 2.58 -6.60 -18.70
C ALA A 266 1.75 -7.18 -17.54
N ILE A 267 2.02 -8.43 -17.14
CA ILE A 267 1.30 -9.08 -16.03
C ILE A 267 1.58 -8.36 -14.71
N PHE A 268 2.82 -7.93 -14.50
CA PHE A 268 3.20 -7.20 -13.30
C PHE A 268 2.63 -5.77 -13.30
N HIS A 269 2.51 -5.10 -14.44
CA HIS A 269 1.78 -3.83 -14.52
C HIS A 269 0.31 -3.98 -14.10
N GLY A 270 -0.35 -5.06 -14.54
CA GLY A 270 -1.70 -5.40 -14.08
C GLY A 270 -1.76 -5.69 -12.58
N LEU A 271 -0.79 -6.43 -12.06
CA LEU A 271 -0.67 -6.70 -10.62
C LEU A 271 -0.48 -5.40 -9.81
N PHE A 272 0.40 -4.50 -10.25
CA PHE A 272 0.62 -3.20 -9.61
C PHE A 272 -0.63 -2.33 -9.65
N LEU A 273 -1.36 -2.32 -10.76
CA LEU A 273 -2.64 -1.61 -10.87
C LEU A 273 -3.67 -2.17 -9.90
N TYR A 274 -3.78 -3.51 -9.79
CA TYR A 274 -4.67 -4.16 -8.84
C TYR A 274 -4.30 -3.83 -7.39
N LEU A 275 -3.02 -3.85 -7.03
CA LEU A 275 -2.52 -3.46 -5.71
C LEU A 275 -2.79 -1.97 -5.41
N ALA A 276 -2.66 -1.10 -6.40
CA ALA A 276 -2.98 0.32 -6.27
C ALA A 276 -4.50 0.54 -6.07
N TYR A 277 -5.33 -0.16 -6.83
CA TYR A 277 -6.79 -0.07 -6.73
C TYR A 277 -7.31 -0.59 -5.38
N THR A 278 -6.85 -1.78 -4.97
CA THR A 278 -7.28 -2.40 -3.70
C THR A 278 -6.79 -1.63 -2.47
N SER A 279 -5.60 -1.02 -2.52
CA SER A 279 -5.12 -0.16 -1.44
C SER A 279 -5.87 1.17 -1.35
N ALA A 280 -6.37 1.71 -2.47
CA ALA A 280 -7.18 2.92 -2.47
C ALA A 280 -8.58 2.69 -1.87
N LEU A 281 -9.23 1.54 -2.12
CA LEU A 281 -10.58 1.26 -1.62
C LEU A 281 -10.66 1.19 -0.08
N GLY A 282 -9.59 0.73 0.59
CA GLY A 282 -9.51 0.63 2.04
C GLY A 282 -9.18 1.95 2.75
N ASN A 283 -8.99 3.05 2.02
CA ASN A 283 -8.59 4.32 2.60
C ASN A 283 -9.80 5.23 2.87
N GLU A 284 -9.96 5.68 4.11
CA GLU A 284 -10.99 6.64 4.53
C GLU A 284 -10.95 7.94 3.72
N PHE A 285 -9.76 8.43 3.33
CA PHE A 285 -9.64 9.58 2.45
C PHE A 285 -10.31 9.33 1.09
N CYS A 286 -10.06 8.17 0.46
CA CYS A 286 -10.65 7.82 -0.83
C CYS A 286 -12.16 7.63 -0.73
N GLN A 287 -12.65 7.04 0.36
CA GLN A 287 -14.09 6.92 0.61
C GLN A 287 -14.75 8.30 0.74
N ARG A 288 -14.14 9.23 1.48
CA ARG A 288 -14.66 10.60 1.63
C ARG A 288 -14.51 11.42 0.33
N LEU A 289 -13.47 11.17 -0.47
CA LEU A 289 -13.31 11.74 -1.80
C LEU A 289 -14.44 11.29 -2.73
N LEU A 290 -14.86 10.02 -2.66
CA LEU A 290 -15.99 9.51 -3.43
C LEU A 290 -17.31 10.20 -3.06
N LEU A 291 -17.48 10.60 -1.80
CA LEU A 291 -18.66 11.35 -1.36
C LEU A 291 -18.81 12.71 -2.05
N LEU A 292 -17.71 13.33 -2.50
CA LEU A 292 -17.78 14.59 -3.26
C LEU A 292 -18.48 14.42 -4.61
N PHE A 293 -18.44 13.23 -5.19
CA PHE A 293 -19.10 12.91 -6.46
C PHE A 293 -20.45 12.21 -6.29
N THR A 294 -20.81 11.84 -5.05
CA THR A 294 -22.03 11.09 -4.76
C THR A 294 -23.20 12.05 -4.52
N GLU A 295 -24.38 11.74 -5.06
CA GLU A 295 -25.60 12.50 -4.79
C GLU A 295 -26.02 12.36 -3.32
N GLN A 296 -26.48 13.46 -2.70
CA GLN A 296 -26.80 13.51 -1.26
C GLN A 296 -27.81 12.45 -0.80
N ARG A 297 -28.70 12.00 -1.69
CA ARG A 297 -29.73 10.99 -1.38
C ARG A 297 -29.14 9.58 -1.22
N SER A 298 -27.98 9.33 -1.81
CA SER A 298 -27.33 8.02 -1.85
C SER A 298 -26.22 7.88 -0.82
N TYR A 299 -26.06 8.87 0.07
CA TYR A 299 -25.02 8.83 1.08
C TYR A 299 -25.18 7.59 1.97
N PRO A 300 -24.10 6.83 2.18
CA PRO A 300 -24.11 5.76 3.15
C PRO A 300 -24.52 6.31 4.53
N PRO A 301 -25.26 5.54 5.33
CA PRO A 301 -25.22 5.71 6.77
C PRO A 301 -23.80 5.30 7.19
N CYS A 302 -22.93 6.26 7.49
CA CYS A 302 -21.63 6.04 8.09
C CYS A 302 -21.55 6.87 9.37
N HIS A 303 -20.75 6.42 10.33
CA HIS A 303 -20.49 7.10 11.61
C HIS A 303 -20.29 8.62 11.48
N TYR A 304 -19.43 9.07 10.56
CA TYR A 304 -19.14 10.50 10.37
C TYR A 304 -20.31 11.29 9.75
N ASN A 305 -21.07 10.70 8.83
CA ASN A 305 -22.16 11.38 8.13
C ASN A 305 -23.37 11.65 9.05
N ARG A 306 -23.48 10.90 10.16
CA ARG A 306 -24.53 11.08 11.16
C ARG A 306 -24.19 12.15 12.20
N GLN A 307 -22.90 12.39 12.45
CA GLN A 307 -22.43 13.22 13.57
C GLN A 307 -21.86 14.57 13.13
N VAL A 308 -21.41 14.69 11.88
CA VAL A 308 -20.75 15.89 11.38
C VAL A 308 -21.54 16.50 10.21
N PRO A 309 -21.75 17.83 10.18
CA PRO A 309 -22.40 18.47 9.04
C PRO A 309 -21.58 18.30 7.76
N GLN A 310 -22.26 18.01 6.65
CA GLN A 310 -21.66 17.67 5.35
C GLN A 310 -20.65 18.72 4.84
N LYS A 311 -20.94 20.01 5.05
CA LYS A 311 -20.03 21.10 4.64
C LYS A 311 -18.65 20.96 5.28
N THR A 312 -18.60 20.53 6.54
CA THR A 312 -17.35 20.33 7.27
C THR A 312 -16.58 19.12 6.74
N VAL A 313 -17.29 18.04 6.40
CA VAL A 313 -16.68 16.85 5.78
C VAL A 313 -16.04 17.22 4.45
N HIS A 314 -16.79 17.89 3.56
CA HIS A 314 -16.28 18.30 2.26
C HIS A 314 -15.11 19.28 2.37
N PHE A 315 -15.20 20.26 3.27
CA PHE A 315 -14.12 21.20 3.53
C PHE A 315 -12.85 20.50 4.02
N PHE A 316 -12.98 19.54 4.93
CA PHE A 316 -11.87 18.73 5.41
C PHE A 316 -11.23 17.91 4.27
N THR A 317 -12.02 17.19 3.48
CA THR A 317 -11.48 16.45 2.31
C THR A 317 -10.82 17.35 1.28
N MET A 318 -11.26 18.60 1.11
CA MET A 318 -10.61 19.55 0.20
C MET A 318 -9.23 19.97 0.71
N ILE A 319 -9.05 20.08 2.04
CA ILE A 319 -7.74 20.34 2.64
C ILE A 319 -6.82 19.13 2.44
N GLU A 320 -7.31 17.91 2.67
CA GLU A 320 -6.53 16.67 2.44
C GLU A 320 -6.16 16.52 0.95
N LEU A 321 -7.09 16.81 0.04
CA LEU A 321 -6.84 16.80 -1.40
C LEU A 321 -5.79 17.85 -1.79
N LEU A 322 -5.84 19.05 -1.19
CA LEU A 322 -4.83 20.09 -1.40
C LEU A 322 -3.44 19.63 -0.92
N GLN A 323 -3.35 19.00 0.25
CA GLN A 323 -2.10 18.44 0.77
C GLN A 323 -1.55 17.35 -0.15
N LEU A 324 -2.41 16.46 -0.64
CA LEU A 324 -2.04 15.45 -1.63
C LEU A 324 -1.51 16.09 -2.92
N VAL A 325 -2.20 17.09 -3.47
CA VAL A 325 -1.75 17.80 -4.68
C VAL A 325 -0.39 18.47 -4.46
N VAL A 326 -0.18 19.14 -3.32
CA VAL A 326 1.14 19.72 -2.98
C VAL A 326 2.22 18.64 -2.95
N LEU A 327 1.93 17.49 -2.34
CA LEU A 327 2.86 16.37 -2.26
C LEU A 327 3.18 15.78 -3.64
N LEU A 328 2.18 15.63 -4.51
CA LEU A 328 2.36 15.15 -5.88
C LEU A 328 3.18 16.14 -6.73
N LEU A 329 2.94 17.45 -6.60
CA LEU A 329 3.71 18.47 -7.30
C LEU A 329 5.18 18.44 -6.88
N VAL A 330 5.47 18.22 -5.60
CA VAL A 330 6.85 18.10 -5.10
C VAL A 330 7.49 16.79 -5.58
N GLY A 331 6.76 15.67 -5.55
CA GLY A 331 7.26 14.36 -5.94
C GLY A 331 7.54 14.21 -7.45
N PHE A 332 6.66 14.73 -8.31
CA PHE A 332 6.81 14.66 -9.77
C PHE A 332 7.62 15.82 -10.36
N ALA A 333 8.17 16.71 -9.53
CA ALA A 333 8.99 17.79 -10.02
C ALA A 333 10.28 17.27 -10.70
N PRO A 334 10.70 17.89 -11.81
CA PRO A 334 11.92 17.50 -12.53
C PRO A 334 13.21 17.89 -11.80
N TRP A 335 13.12 18.68 -10.72
CA TRP A 335 14.29 19.17 -9.97
C TRP A 335 14.66 18.21 -8.83
N SER A 336 15.85 17.61 -8.90
CA SER A 336 16.36 16.66 -7.90
C SER A 336 16.42 17.23 -6.47
N ILE A 337 16.63 18.54 -6.34
CA ILE A 337 16.66 19.24 -5.04
C ILE A 337 15.27 19.26 -4.39
N LEU A 338 14.22 19.40 -5.19
CA LEU A 338 12.85 19.42 -4.68
C LEU A 338 12.44 18.03 -4.19
N GLN A 339 12.87 16.98 -4.88
CA GLN A 339 12.66 15.58 -4.47
C GLN A 339 13.34 15.29 -3.12
N LEU A 340 14.52 15.84 -2.84
CA LEU A 340 15.17 15.73 -1.54
C LEU A 340 14.38 16.40 -0.40
N THR A 341 13.55 17.39 -0.72
CA THR A 341 12.75 18.17 0.24
C THR A 341 11.41 17.48 0.55
N PHE A 342 10.98 16.52 -0.25
CA PHE A 342 9.75 15.75 -0.07
C PHE A 342 9.49 15.27 1.37
N PRO A 343 10.45 14.69 2.11
CA PRO A 343 10.23 14.21 3.47
C PRO A 343 9.95 15.34 4.47
N ILE A 344 10.58 16.50 4.24
CA ILE A 344 10.41 17.71 5.07
C ILE A 344 8.99 18.25 4.89
N VAL A 345 8.44 18.19 3.67
CA VAL A 345 7.06 18.59 3.39
C VAL A 345 6.06 17.70 4.13
N ILE A 346 6.24 16.37 4.12
CA ILE A 346 5.40 15.45 4.89
C ILE A 346 5.50 15.75 6.39
N PHE A 347 6.73 15.93 6.90
CA PHE A 347 6.94 16.27 8.29
C PHE A 347 6.24 17.58 8.68
N MET A 348 6.20 18.58 7.79
CA MET A 348 5.49 19.85 7.99
C MET A 348 3.96 19.69 8.02
N PHE A 349 3.39 18.64 7.44
CA PHE A 349 1.95 18.38 7.51
C PHE A 349 1.49 17.96 8.93
N ILE A 350 2.38 17.38 9.76
CA ILE A 350 2.08 17.04 11.15
C ILE A 350 1.73 18.29 11.99
N PRO A 351 2.60 19.32 12.12
CA PRO A 351 2.27 20.53 12.86
C PRO A 351 1.14 21.32 12.21
N PHE A 352 0.98 21.25 10.88
CA PHE A 352 -0.18 21.82 10.20
C PHE A 352 -1.48 21.21 10.74
N ARG A 353 -1.56 19.88 10.84
CA ARG A 353 -2.73 19.19 11.40
C ARG A 353 -2.96 19.53 12.87
N THR A 354 -1.92 19.61 13.70
CA THR A 354 -2.10 19.83 15.15
C THR A 354 -2.36 21.28 15.54
N TRP A 355 -1.91 22.27 14.76
CA TRP A 355 -2.06 23.68 15.12
C TRP A 355 -3.06 24.46 14.27
N ILE A 356 -3.17 24.15 12.98
CA ILE A 356 -3.99 24.93 12.04
C ILE A 356 -5.38 24.31 11.94
N LEU A 357 -5.47 22.99 11.81
CA LEU A 357 -6.74 22.30 11.64
C LEU A 357 -7.73 22.46 12.81
N PRO A 358 -7.34 22.35 14.11
CA PRO A 358 -8.28 22.58 15.22
C PRO A 358 -8.69 24.04 15.40
N ARG A 359 -8.03 24.99 14.73
CA ARG A 359 -8.48 26.39 14.68
C ARG A 359 -9.55 26.62 13.61
N LEU A 360 -9.61 25.74 12.61
CA LEU A 360 -10.45 25.89 11.43
C LEU A 360 -11.75 25.06 11.56
N ILE A 361 -11.66 23.91 12.21
CA ILE A 361 -12.78 22.98 12.45
C ILE A 361 -12.85 22.68 13.95
N ASP A 362 -14.06 22.62 14.50
CA ASP A 362 -14.27 22.27 15.90
C ASP A 362 -13.67 20.89 16.24
N ALA A 363 -12.95 20.81 17.36
CA ALA A 363 -12.17 19.63 17.76
C ALA A 363 -13.05 18.37 17.90
N LYS A 364 -14.33 18.55 18.25
CA LYS A 364 -15.31 17.46 18.31
C LYS A 364 -15.53 16.80 16.96
N TYR A 365 -15.67 17.58 15.89
CA TYR A 365 -15.87 17.04 14.54
C TYR A 365 -14.59 16.38 14.03
N LEU A 366 -13.43 16.96 14.34
CA LEU A 366 -12.12 16.45 13.92
C LEU A 366 -11.85 15.04 14.48
N ASN A 367 -12.14 14.80 15.76
CA ASN A 367 -11.99 13.47 16.37
C ASN A 367 -12.91 12.41 15.73
N VAL A 368 -14.11 12.81 15.30
CA VAL A 368 -15.06 11.92 14.61
C VAL A 368 -14.59 11.60 13.19
N LEU A 369 -13.93 12.54 12.50
CA LEU A 369 -13.42 12.36 11.15
C LEU A 369 -12.13 11.54 11.10
N ASP A 370 -11.31 11.60 12.15
CA ASP A 370 -10.05 10.87 12.26
C ASP A 370 -10.22 9.41 12.75
N GLY A 371 -11.44 9.02 13.14
CA GLY A 371 -11.75 7.61 13.45
C GLY A 371 -11.12 7.07 14.72
N THR A 372 -10.78 7.92 15.71
CA THR A 372 -10.15 7.51 16.98
C THR A 372 -11.12 6.83 17.97
N TYR A 373 -11.91 5.85 17.52
CA TYR A 373 -12.84 5.10 18.36
C TYR A 373 -12.60 3.59 18.29
#